data_AF-A0A429PAD4-F1
#
_entry.id   AF-A0A429PAD4-F1
#
_cell.length_a   1.000
_cell.length_b   1.000
_cell.length_c   1.000
_cell.angle_alpha   90.00
_cell.angle_beta   90.00
_cell.angle_gamma   90.00
#
_symmetry.space_group_name_H-M   'P 1'
#
loop_
_entity.id
_entity.type
_entity.pdbx_description
1 polymer ?
#
loop_
_entity_poly.entity_id
_entity_poly.type
_entity_poly.pdbx_seq_one_letter_code
_entity_poly.pdbx_strand_id
1 'polypeptide(L)'
;PRLAPATAAGLDLWIAEIEQVLTRVLAPTPLAGFTDPAGLARAVAASFVGLELYEGVDPAGAEAALTALERLGALMAAVEELNPVARRAVAYTLRRQGGPARRAPSGGSRPGL
;
A
#
# COMPACT_ATOMS: atom_id res chain seq x y z
N PRO A 1 15.71 24.68 -9.29
CA PRO A 1 15.17 23.54 -10.06
C PRO A 1 15.98 22.21 -10.03
N ARG A 2 17.03 22.05 -9.20
CA ARG A 2 17.76 20.76 -9.05
C ARG A 2 17.29 19.89 -7.87
N LEU A 3 16.43 20.44 -7.02
CA LEU A 3 15.94 19.76 -5.83
C LEU A 3 14.91 18.67 -6.16
N ALA A 4 14.00 18.92 -7.10
CA ALA A 4 12.95 17.96 -7.43
C ALA A 4 13.49 16.56 -7.83
N PRO A 5 14.51 16.43 -8.70
CA PRO A 5 15.10 15.12 -9.01
C PRO A 5 15.80 14.46 -7.80
N ALA A 6 16.51 15.25 -6.98
CA ALA A 6 17.20 14.72 -5.80
C ALA A 6 16.22 14.27 -4.70
N THR A 7 15.14 15.04 -4.48
CA THR A 7 14.05 14.70 -3.56
C THR A 7 13.31 13.46 -4.04
N ALA A 8 13.01 13.36 -5.34
CA ALA A 8 12.38 12.17 -5.90
C ALA A 8 13.25 10.92 -5.67
N ALA A 9 14.56 11.01 -5.95
CA ALA A 9 15.49 9.91 -5.70
C ALA A 9 15.54 9.51 -4.22
N GLY A 10 15.53 10.48 -3.30
CA GLY A 10 15.46 10.20 -1.86
C GLY A 10 14.16 9.52 -1.43
N LEU A 11 13.02 9.96 -1.97
CA LEU A 11 11.72 9.33 -1.71
C LEU A 11 11.66 7.90 -2.28
N ASP A 12 12.24 7.67 -3.45
CA ASP A 12 12.30 6.33 -4.06
C ASP A 12 13.09 5.34 -3.19
N LEU A 13 14.19 5.78 -2.56
CA LEU A 13 14.93 4.95 -1.60
C LEU A 13 14.06 4.57 -0.39
N TRP A 14 13.30 5.52 0.16
CA TRP A 14 12.41 5.27 1.28
C TRP A 14 11.24 4.33 0.90
N ILE A 15 10.64 4.54 -0.26
CA ILE A 15 9.57 3.69 -0.79
C ILE A 15 10.07 2.25 -0.99
N ALA A 16 11.30 2.08 -1.50
CA ALA A 16 11.89 0.75 -1.70
C ALA A 16 12.04 -0.03 -0.37
N GLU A 17 12.44 0.65 0.71
CA GLU A 17 12.52 0.02 2.04
C GLU A 17 11.13 -0.35 2.58
N ILE A 18 10.12 0.51 2.39
CA ILE A 18 8.73 0.19 2.75
C ILE A 18 8.25 -1.04 1.97
N GLU A 19 8.53 -1.11 0.67
CA GLU A 19 8.14 -2.25 -0.18
C GLU A 19 8.74 -3.57 0.30
N GLN A 20 10.01 -3.57 0.72
CA GLN A 20 10.65 -4.76 1.29
C GLN A 20 9.95 -5.23 2.56
N VAL A 21 9.62 -4.29 3.46
CA VAL A 21 8.89 -4.60 4.69
C VAL A 21 7.50 -5.15 4.36
N LEU A 22 6.76 -4.50 3.47
CA LEU A 22 5.41 -4.93 3.05
C LEU A 22 5.42 -6.31 2.43
N THR A 23 6.38 -6.60 1.54
CA THR A 23 6.56 -7.93 0.95
C THR A 23 6.73 -9.00 2.03
N ARG A 24 7.59 -8.75 3.02
CA ARG A 24 7.86 -9.68 4.11
C ARG A 24 6.65 -9.91 5.02
N VAL A 25 5.97 -8.84 5.45
CA VAL A 25 4.86 -8.96 6.41
C VAL A 25 3.58 -9.47 5.77
N LEU A 26 3.34 -9.18 4.48
CA LEU A 26 2.15 -9.63 3.77
C LEU A 26 2.28 -11.07 3.28
N ALA A 27 3.49 -11.56 2.98
CA ALA A 27 3.73 -12.91 2.49
C ALA A 27 3.05 -14.05 3.30
N PRO A 28 3.10 -14.09 4.64
CA PRO A 28 2.43 -15.13 5.42
C PRO A 28 0.92 -14.91 5.59
N THR A 29 0.36 -13.80 5.10
CA THR A 29 -1.04 -13.43 5.31
C THR A 29 -1.93 -13.91 4.16
N PRO A 30 -3.25 -14.05 4.39
CA PRO A 30 -4.23 -14.26 3.34
C PRO A 30 -4.25 -13.20 2.23
N LEU A 31 -3.67 -12.02 2.48
CA LEU A 31 -3.65 -10.89 1.57
C LEU A 31 -2.54 -10.95 0.51
N ALA A 32 -1.57 -11.87 0.64
CA ALA A 32 -0.42 -11.97 -0.27
C ALA A 32 -0.82 -12.06 -1.75
N GLY A 33 -1.96 -12.71 -2.06
CA GLY A 33 -2.47 -12.84 -3.42
C GLY A 33 -3.41 -11.72 -3.88
N PHE A 34 -3.68 -10.73 -3.03
CA PHE A 34 -4.63 -9.62 -3.28
C PHE A 34 -3.95 -8.25 -3.29
N THR A 35 -2.77 -8.14 -2.66
CA THR A 35 -2.06 -6.88 -2.48
C THR A 35 -0.90 -6.76 -3.46
N ASP A 36 -0.64 -5.53 -3.93
CA ASP A 36 0.57 -5.16 -4.65
C ASP A 36 1.49 -4.40 -3.69
N PRO A 37 2.56 -5.03 -3.13
CA PRO A 37 3.44 -4.38 -2.17
C PRO A 37 4.07 -3.08 -2.70
N ALA A 38 4.39 -3.01 -4.00
CA ALA A 38 5.01 -1.83 -4.60
C ALA A 38 4.02 -0.66 -4.71
N GLY A 39 2.77 -0.94 -5.09
CA GLY A 39 1.67 0.03 -5.07
C GLY A 39 1.36 0.52 -3.65
N LEU A 40 1.30 -0.41 -2.69
CA LEU A 40 1.06 -0.08 -1.28
C LEU A 40 2.18 0.75 -0.66
N ALA A 41 3.45 0.48 -0.98
CA ALA A 41 4.58 1.26 -0.48
C ALA A 41 4.47 2.73 -0.91
N ARG A 42 4.10 2.98 -2.18
CA ARG A 42 3.83 4.33 -2.68
C ARG A 42 2.63 4.98 -1.98
N ALA A 43 1.55 4.22 -1.77
CA ALA A 43 0.37 4.71 -1.08
C ALA A 43 0.68 5.12 0.37
N VAL A 44 1.46 4.31 1.09
CA VAL A 44 1.92 4.60 2.47
C VAL A 44 2.77 5.87 2.49
N ALA A 45 3.79 5.95 1.62
CA ALA A 45 4.66 7.13 1.57
C ALA A 45 3.89 8.41 1.22
N ALA A 46 2.97 8.34 0.24
CA ALA A 46 2.11 9.45 -0.13
C ALA A 46 1.14 9.84 0.98
N SER A 47 0.60 8.86 1.72
CA SER A 47 -0.30 9.12 2.85
C SER A 47 0.43 9.83 3.98
N PHE A 48 1.66 9.41 4.31
CA PHE A 48 2.48 10.10 5.29
C PHE A 48 2.74 11.56 4.89
N VAL A 49 3.27 11.78 3.68
CA VAL A 49 3.52 13.16 3.20
C VAL A 49 2.23 13.97 3.15
N GLY A 50 1.13 13.38 2.70
CA GLY A 50 -0.18 14.03 2.66
C GLY A 50 -0.72 14.39 4.03
N LEU A 51 -0.58 13.52 5.03
CA LEU A 51 -1.03 13.75 6.41
C LEU A 51 -0.23 14.88 7.07
N GLU A 52 1.10 14.88 6.92
CA GLU A 52 1.97 15.95 7.45
C GLU A 52 1.63 17.31 6.83
N LEU A 53 1.31 17.33 5.53
CA LEU A 53 0.88 18.56 4.84
C LEU A 53 -0.54 18.99 5.26
N TYR A 54 -1.43 18.03 5.53
CA TYR A 54 -2.82 18.28 5.89
C TYR A 54 -2.96 18.76 7.34
N GLU A 55 -2.13 18.25 8.26
CA GLU A 55 -2.13 18.63 9.68
C GLU A 55 -1.95 20.14 9.88
N GLY A 56 -1.11 20.79 9.07
CA GLY A 56 -0.92 22.24 9.11
C GLY A 56 -2.15 23.07 8.67
N VAL A 57 -3.15 22.42 8.05
CA VAL A 57 -4.36 23.07 7.50
C VAL A 57 -5.62 22.69 8.29
N ASP A 58 -5.74 21.41 8.66
CA ASP A 58 -6.87 20.85 9.40
C ASP A 58 -6.39 19.71 10.33
N PRO A 59 -5.93 20.05 11.54
CA PRO A 59 -5.42 19.07 12.50
C PRO A 59 -6.46 18.01 12.88
N ALA A 60 -7.73 18.41 13.00
CA ALA A 60 -8.82 17.50 13.39
C ALA A 60 -9.10 16.47 12.28
N GLY A 61 -9.07 16.90 11.01
CA GLY A 61 -9.20 15.98 9.89
C GLY A 61 -7.99 15.06 9.72
N ALA A 62 -6.77 15.52 10.03
CA ALA A 62 -5.57 14.66 10.07
C ALA A 62 -5.71 13.56 11.15
N GLU A 63 -6.14 13.93 12.35
CA GLU A 63 -6.39 12.98 13.46
C GLU A 63 -7.52 11.99 13.12
N ALA A 64 -8.59 12.46 12.46
CA ALA A 64 -9.66 11.58 12.00
C ALA A 64 -9.19 10.59 10.92
N ALA A 65 -8.33 11.03 10.00
CA ALA A 65 -7.74 10.16 8.99
C ALA A 65 -6.81 9.10 9.60
N LEU A 66 -5.97 9.48 10.57
CA LEU A 66 -5.14 8.54 11.34
C LEU A 66 -6.00 7.53 12.09
N THR A 67 -7.05 7.98 12.78
CA THR A 67 -8.00 7.11 13.49
C THR A 67 -8.66 6.10 12.53
N ALA A 68 -9.00 6.52 11.31
CA ALA A 68 -9.56 5.62 10.31
C ALA A 68 -8.56 4.54 9.88
N LEU A 69 -7.27 4.89 9.72
CA LEU A 69 -6.20 3.93 9.43
C LEU A 69 -5.98 2.94 10.58
N GLU A 70 -6.02 3.39 11.83
CA GLU A 70 -5.93 2.51 13.01
C GLU A 70 -7.07 1.49 13.03
N ARG A 71 -8.30 1.91 12.69
CA ARG A 71 -9.45 0.99 12.58
C ARG A 71 -9.26 -0.06 11.49
N LEU A 72 -8.63 0.29 10.36
CA LEU A 72 -8.26 -0.70 9.34
C LEU A 72 -7.21 -1.68 9.87
N GLY A 73 -6.24 -1.21 10.64
CA GLY A 73 -5.27 -2.07 11.33
C GLY A 73 -5.94 -3.05 12.30
N ALA A 74 -6.87 -2.56 13.12
CA ALA A 74 -7.63 -3.41 14.05
C ALA A 74 -8.49 -4.46 13.32
N LEU A 75 -9.11 -4.08 12.19
CA LEU A 75 -9.84 -5.03 11.33
C LEU A 75 -8.90 -6.13 10.81
N MET A 76 -7.70 -5.76 10.38
CA MET A 76 -6.71 -6.72 9.91
C MET A 76 -6.27 -7.68 11.03
N ALA A 77 -5.97 -7.16 12.22
CA ALA A 77 -5.64 -8.00 13.38
C ALA A 77 -6.77 -8.98 13.71
N ALA A 78 -8.03 -8.54 13.67
CA ALA A 78 -9.18 -9.42 13.87
C ALA A 78 -9.28 -10.55 12.82
N VAL A 79 -8.85 -10.29 11.57
CA VAL A 79 -8.76 -11.33 10.52
C VAL A 79 -7.62 -12.32 10.80
N GLU A 80 -6.54 -11.91 11.46
CA GLU A 80 -5.43 -12.78 11.85
C GLU A 80 -5.79 -13.72 13.01
N GLU A 81 -6.64 -13.28 13.93
CA GLU A 81 -7.18 -14.07 15.04
C GLU A 81 -8.20 -15.14 14.60
N LEU A 82 -8.64 -15.11 13.33
CA LEU A 82 -9.55 -16.12 12.80
C LEU A 82 -8.88 -17.50 12.75
N ASN A 83 -9.66 -18.53 13.07
CA ASN A 83 -9.22 -19.91 12.87
C ASN A 83 -8.89 -20.19 11.37
N PRO A 84 -8.10 -21.23 11.07
CA PRO A 84 -7.63 -21.49 9.71
C PRO A 84 -8.74 -21.65 8.66
N VAL A 85 -9.91 -22.15 9.04
CA VAL A 85 -11.05 -22.35 8.14
C VAL A 85 -11.69 -21.02 7.76
N ALA A 86 -12.01 -20.20 8.76
CA ALA A 86 -12.56 -18.86 8.56
C ALA A 86 -11.59 -17.99 7.74
N ARG A 87 -10.29 -18.06 8.05
CA ARG A 87 -9.23 -17.36 7.32
C ARG A 87 -9.18 -17.76 5.84
N ARG A 88 -9.35 -19.06 5.54
CA ARG A 88 -9.35 -19.59 4.17
C ARG A 88 -10.61 -19.20 3.40
N ALA A 89 -11.76 -19.10 4.07
CA ALA A 89 -13.00 -18.58 3.48
C ALA A 89 -12.86 -17.10 3.09
N VAL A 90 -12.30 -16.25 3.95
CA VAL A 90 -11.98 -14.85 3.64
C VAL A 90 -11.04 -14.77 2.43
N ALA A 91 -9.93 -15.52 2.45
CA ALA A 91 -8.97 -15.56 1.34
C ALA A 91 -9.62 -15.98 0.01
N TYR A 92 -10.53 -16.95 0.05
CA TYR A 92 -11.27 -17.41 -1.13
C TYR A 92 -12.16 -16.31 -1.70
N THR A 93 -12.92 -15.62 -0.85
CA THR A 93 -13.79 -14.51 -1.26
C THR A 93 -12.97 -13.35 -1.84
N LEU A 94 -11.86 -12.97 -1.20
CA LEU A 94 -10.97 -11.92 -1.69
C LEU A 94 -10.38 -12.25 -3.06
N ARG A 95 -9.88 -13.49 -3.27
CA ARG A 95 -9.39 -13.93 -4.58
C ARG A 95 -10.47 -13.90 -5.66
N ARG A 96 -11.72 -14.19 -5.30
CA ARG A 96 -12.85 -14.14 -6.24
C ARG A 96 -13.18 -12.70 -6.66
N GLN A 97 -13.04 -11.73 -5.75
CA GLN A 97 -13.34 -10.33 -6.04
C GLN A 97 -12.18 -9.59 -6.71
N GLY A 98 -10.93 -9.92 -6.35
CA GLY A 98 -9.71 -9.33 -6.91
C GLY A 98 -9.26 -9.98 -8.23
N GLY A 99 -10.17 -10.20 -9.18
CA GLY A 99 -9.85 -10.80 -10.50
C GLY A 99 -8.56 -10.24 -11.13
N PRO A 100 -7.86 -11.03 -11.96
CA PRO A 100 -6.42 -10.90 -12.24
C PRO A 100 -6.00 -9.44 -12.41
N ALA A 101 -5.21 -8.94 -11.45
CA ALA A 101 -4.69 -7.59 -11.44
C ALA A 101 -4.16 -7.25 -12.84
N ARG A 102 -4.82 -6.28 -13.49
CA ARG A 102 -4.51 -5.88 -14.87
C ARG A 102 -3.07 -5.38 -14.90
N ARG A 103 -2.16 -6.22 -15.40
CA ARG A 103 -0.81 -5.80 -15.82
C ARG A 103 -0.97 -4.59 -16.74
N ALA A 104 -0.47 -3.44 -16.30
CA ALA A 104 -0.36 -2.28 -17.17
C ALA A 104 0.54 -2.65 -18.37
N PRO A 105 0.19 -2.23 -19.60
CA PRO A 105 1.02 -2.52 -20.76
C PRO A 105 2.36 -1.83 -20.60
N SER A 106 3.43 -2.61 -20.68
CA SER A 106 4.80 -2.10 -20.84
C SER A 106 4.85 -1.29 -22.14
N GLY A 107 4.87 0.03 -22.03
CA GLY A 107 5.03 0.96 -23.14
C GLY A 107 6.40 0.80 -23.79
N GLY A 108 6.52 -0.16 -24.69
CA GLY A 108 7.65 -0.28 -25.60
C GLY A 108 7.61 0.84 -26.63
N SER A 109 8.31 1.95 -26.33
CA SER A 109 8.66 2.92 -27.37
C SER A 109 9.69 2.27 -28.29
N ARG A 110 9.25 1.86 -29.49
CA ARG A 110 10.14 1.59 -30.61
C ARG A 110 10.63 2.95 -31.13
N PRO A 111 11.94 3.20 -31.28
CA PRO A 111 12.42 4.36 -32.00
C PRO A 111 12.09 4.17 -33.48
N GLY A 112 11.28 5.08 -34.03
CA GLY A 112 11.05 5.21 -35.46
C GLY A 112 12.27 5.82 -36.15
N LEU A 113 12.51 5.33 -37.36
CA LEU A 113 13.50 5.76 -38.35
C LEU A 113 13.43 7.26 -38.66
#